data_AF-A0A7W0SAB0-F1
#
_entry.id   AF-A0A7W0SAB0-F1
#
_cell.length_a   1.000
_cell.length_b   1.000
_cell.length_c   1.000
_cell.angle_alpha   90.00
_cell.angle_beta   90.00
_cell.angle_gamma   90.00
#
_symmetry.space_group_name_H-M   'P 1'
#
loop_
_entity.id
_entity.type
_entity.pdbx_description
1 polymer ?
#
loop_
_entity_poly.entity_id
_entity_poly.type
_entity_poly.pdbx_seq_one_letter_code
_entity_poly.pdbx_strand_id
1 'polypeptide(L)'
;MARRAGVQRRTVYNHFPDQASLLRACSAHWRALHPAPDPTSWLVVQDPGERLRSALSELYAWYRETEPMTAKVLRDAESLPELRTIIDSGLGAYLDGVRLILGRSFRARGRRRDRIGVAVGAVVDFHFWRSLSALGDKEAAELGACLVEMAGE
;
A
#
# COMPACT_ATOMS: atom_id res chain seq x y z
N MET A 1 0.01 24.60 -23.94
CA MET A 1 -1.38 24.60 -24.46
C MET A 1 -2.36 24.57 -23.31
N ALA A 2 -2.71 25.74 -22.77
CA ALA A 2 -3.77 25.91 -21.78
C ALA A 2 -5.01 26.44 -22.52
N ARG A 3 -6.02 25.58 -22.73
CA ARG A 3 -7.39 25.97 -23.12
C ARG A 3 -8.29 24.74 -23.18
N ARG A 4 -8.94 24.40 -22.07
CA ARG A 4 -10.28 23.80 -22.04
C ARG A 4 -10.79 23.85 -20.61
N ALA A 5 -12.03 24.32 -20.47
CA ALA A 5 -12.73 24.74 -19.25
C ALA A 5 -12.29 26.12 -18.71
N GLY A 6 -13.09 27.14 -19.03
CA GLY A 6 -13.01 28.49 -18.47
C GLY A 6 -13.45 28.55 -17.00
N VAL A 7 -12.83 27.73 -16.16
CA VAL A 7 -12.89 27.90 -14.71
C VAL A 7 -11.72 28.80 -14.34
N GLN A 8 -12.02 30.04 -13.97
CA GLN A 8 -11.03 30.90 -13.34
C GLN A 8 -10.41 30.12 -12.18
N ARG A 9 -9.07 30.16 -12.04
CA ARG A 9 -8.34 29.60 -10.88
C ARG A 9 -8.95 30.00 -9.52
N ARG A 10 -9.79 31.03 -9.48
CA ARG A 10 -10.49 31.55 -8.30
C ARG A 10 -11.61 30.66 -7.72
N THR A 11 -12.23 29.74 -8.46
CA THR A 11 -13.36 28.96 -7.91
C THR A 11 -12.95 27.70 -7.14
N VAL A 12 -11.72 27.20 -7.32
CA VAL A 12 -11.21 26.05 -6.54
C VAL A 12 -10.82 26.47 -5.11
N TYR A 13 -10.33 27.70 -4.93
CA TYR A 13 -9.93 28.23 -3.62
C TYR A 13 -11.08 28.65 -2.69
N ASN A 14 -12.33 28.59 -3.14
CA ASN A 14 -13.49 28.93 -2.29
C ASN A 14 -13.92 27.81 -1.33
N HIS A 15 -13.35 26.60 -1.44
CA HIS A 15 -13.63 25.49 -0.52
C HIS A 15 -12.38 24.95 0.18
N PHE A 16 -11.18 25.22 -0.36
CA PHE A 16 -9.93 24.77 0.25
C PHE A 16 -8.98 25.95 0.43
N PRO A 17 -8.46 26.17 1.66
CA PRO A 17 -7.59 27.30 1.94
C PRO A 17 -6.23 27.21 1.23
N ASP A 18 -5.81 26.01 0.81
CA ASP A 18 -4.54 25.75 0.15
C ASP A 18 -4.57 24.45 -0.67
N GLN A 19 -3.53 24.23 -1.48
CA GLN A 19 -3.39 23.06 -2.36
C GLN A 19 -3.25 21.74 -1.57
N ALA A 20 -2.62 21.74 -0.40
CA ALA A 20 -2.50 20.54 0.42
C ALA A 20 -3.85 20.14 1.04
N SER A 21 -4.69 21.11 1.40
CA SER A 21 -6.06 20.88 1.86
C SER A 21 -6.92 20.23 0.77
N LEU A 22 -6.80 20.67 -0.48
CA LEU A 22 -7.46 20.02 -1.63
C LEU A 22 -6.93 18.59 -1.84
N LEU A 23 -5.62 18.39 -1.87
CA LEU A 23 -5.01 17.07 -2.06
C LEU A 23 -5.44 16.08 -0.96
N ARG A 24 -5.52 16.52 0.30
CA ARG A 24 -6.01 15.69 1.41
C ARG A 24 -7.46 15.28 1.22
N ALA A 25 -8.34 16.21 0.84
CA ALA A 25 -9.75 15.92 0.63
C ALA A 25 -9.97 14.98 -0.56
N CYS A 26 -9.30 15.22 -1.69
CA CYS A 26 -9.33 14.33 -2.85
C CYS A 26 -8.80 12.93 -2.49
N SER A 27 -7.70 12.83 -1.74
CA SER A 27 -7.13 11.55 -1.32
C SER A 27 -8.03 10.81 -0.32
N ALA A 28 -8.71 11.52 0.58
CA ALA A 28 -9.68 10.94 1.50
C ALA A 28 -10.91 10.39 0.76
N HIS A 29 -11.46 11.17 -0.19
CA HIS A 29 -12.57 10.74 -1.01
C HIS A 29 -12.22 9.51 -1.86
N TRP A 30 -11.06 9.51 -2.51
CA TRP A 30 -10.59 8.36 -3.28
C TRP A 30 -10.43 7.09 -2.42
N ARG A 31 -9.85 7.20 -1.22
CA ARG A 31 -9.73 6.06 -0.29
C ARG A 31 -11.09 5.52 0.19
N ALA A 32 -12.09 6.39 0.33
CA ALA A 32 -13.45 5.96 0.69
C ALA A 32 -14.13 5.16 -0.43
N LEU A 33 -13.79 5.44 -1.70
CA LEU A 33 -14.28 4.69 -2.85
C LEU A 33 -13.52 3.38 -3.09
N HIS A 34 -12.25 3.32 -2.68
CA HIS A 34 -11.37 2.16 -2.84
C HIS A 34 -10.82 1.70 -1.49
N PRO A 35 -11.68 1.18 -0.59
CA PRO A 35 -11.26 0.80 0.75
C PRO A 35 -10.17 -0.26 0.70
N ALA A 36 -9.09 -0.04 1.45
CA ALA A 36 -8.04 -1.04 1.60
C ALA A 36 -8.55 -2.22 2.45
N PRO A 37 -8.02 -3.44 2.25
CA PRO A 37 -8.32 -4.59 3.10
C PRO A 37 -8.03 -4.29 4.58
N ASP A 38 -8.92 -4.72 5.48
CA ASP A 38 -8.73 -4.58 6.93
C ASP A 38 -7.70 -5.59 7.44
N PRO A 39 -6.50 -5.16 7.89
CA PRO A 39 -5.47 -6.09 8.32
C PRO A 39 -5.83 -6.87 9.59
N THR A 40 -6.78 -6.37 10.39
CA THR A 40 -7.21 -7.05 11.62
C THR A 40 -8.03 -8.30 11.33
N SER A 41 -8.70 -8.34 10.18
CA SER A 41 -9.46 -9.51 9.72
C SER A 41 -8.59 -10.75 9.55
N TRP A 42 -7.31 -10.59 9.19
CA TRP A 42 -6.37 -11.69 8.99
C TRP A 42 -5.91 -12.36 10.29
N LEU A 43 -6.14 -11.73 11.45
CA LEU A 43 -5.74 -12.28 12.75
C LEU A 43 -6.50 -13.56 13.10
N VAL A 44 -7.65 -13.81 12.48
CA VAL A 44 -8.43 -15.04 12.66
C VAL A 44 -7.70 -16.27 12.12
N VAL A 45 -6.86 -16.11 11.08
CA VAL A 45 -6.07 -17.19 10.49
C VAL A 45 -4.89 -17.49 11.41
N GLN A 46 -4.83 -18.70 11.97
CA GLN A 46 -3.86 -19.04 13.01
C GLN A 46 -2.48 -19.39 12.47
N ASP A 47 -2.42 -20.09 11.33
CA ASP A 47 -1.15 -20.44 10.71
C ASP A 47 -0.48 -19.18 10.11
N PRO A 48 0.78 -18.87 10.47
CA PRO A 48 1.48 -17.69 9.95
C PRO A 48 1.64 -17.66 8.43
N GLY A 49 1.87 -18.83 7.80
CA GLY A 49 2.05 -18.96 6.36
C GLY A 49 0.74 -18.80 5.60
N GLU A 50 -0.34 -19.43 6.08
CA GLU A 50 -1.68 -19.25 5.52
C GLU A 50 -2.16 -17.80 5.68
N ARG A 51 -1.93 -17.18 6.85
CA ARG A 51 -2.26 -15.77 7.10
C ARG A 51 -1.53 -14.87 6.11
N LEU A 52 -0.24 -15.11 5.88
CA LEU A 52 0.56 -14.33 4.95
C LEU A 52 0.02 -14.45 3.52
N ARG A 53 -0.27 -15.67 3.05
CA ARG A 53 -0.83 -15.92 1.71
C ARG A 53 -2.19 -15.26 1.51
N SER A 54 -3.08 -15.36 2.51
CA SER A 54 -4.40 -14.71 2.48
C SER A 54 -4.27 -13.18 2.39
N ALA A 55 -3.45 -12.61 3.29
CA ALA A 55 -3.24 -11.17 3.34
C ALA A 55 -2.61 -10.62 2.06
N LEU A 56 -1.58 -11.28 1.51
CA LEU A 56 -0.97 -10.88 0.24
C LEU A 56 -1.94 -10.99 -0.93
N SER A 57 -2.77 -12.05 -0.97
CA SER A 57 -3.77 -12.19 -2.03
C SER A 57 -4.79 -11.05 -2.02
N GLU A 58 -5.30 -10.67 -0.84
CA GLU A 58 -6.23 -9.54 -0.70
C GLU A 58 -5.56 -8.19 -1.00
N LEU A 59 -4.35 -7.97 -0.50
CA LEU A 59 -3.59 -6.75 -0.74
C LEU A 59 -3.27 -6.57 -2.24
N TYR A 60 -2.87 -7.64 -2.91
CA TYR A 60 -2.53 -7.63 -4.33
C TYR A 60 -3.77 -7.43 -5.21
N ALA A 61 -4.91 -7.99 -4.82
CA ALA A 61 -6.18 -7.72 -5.49
C ALA A 61 -6.58 -6.23 -5.41
N TRP A 62 -6.39 -5.62 -4.24
CA TRP A 62 -6.62 -4.18 -4.05
C TRP A 62 -5.59 -3.33 -4.81
N TYR A 63 -4.33 -3.74 -4.87
CA TYR A 63 -3.33 -3.07 -5.70
C TYR A 63 -3.68 -3.13 -7.18
N ARG A 64 -4.16 -4.27 -7.69
CA ARG A 64 -4.61 -4.39 -9.08
C ARG A 64 -5.76 -3.42 -9.38
N GLU A 65 -6.73 -3.31 -8.49
CA GLU A 65 -7.85 -2.37 -8.65
C GLU A 65 -7.37 -0.91 -8.69
N THR A 66 -6.41 -0.58 -7.83
CA THR A 66 -5.96 0.80 -7.61
C THR A 66 -4.71 1.21 -8.40
N GLU A 67 -4.10 0.28 -9.13
CA GLU A 67 -2.80 0.41 -9.80
C GLU A 67 -2.61 1.72 -10.55
N PRO A 68 -3.56 2.17 -11.41
CA PRO A 68 -3.31 3.33 -12.25
C PRO A 68 -3.20 4.63 -11.45
N MET A 69 -3.88 4.72 -10.30
CA MET A 69 -3.81 5.88 -9.43
C MET A 69 -2.60 5.78 -8.50
N THR A 70 -2.43 4.63 -7.84
CA THR A 70 -1.31 4.37 -6.92
C THR A 70 0.03 4.59 -7.62
N ALA A 71 0.21 4.10 -8.85
CA ALA A 71 1.43 4.29 -9.63
C ALA A 71 1.72 5.76 -10.00
N LYS A 72 0.69 6.58 -10.23
CA LYS A 72 0.87 8.02 -10.51
C LYS A 72 1.26 8.77 -9.26
N VAL A 73 0.53 8.53 -8.17
CA VAL A 73 0.72 9.22 -6.90
C VAL A 73 2.09 8.89 -6.29
N LEU A 74 2.53 7.64 -6.33
CA LEU A 74 3.87 7.24 -5.86
C LEU A 74 4.99 7.90 -6.69
N ARG A 75 4.85 7.96 -8.01
CA ARG A 75 5.80 8.64 -8.90
C ARG A 75 5.88 10.14 -8.60
N ASP A 76 4.73 10.80 -8.50
CA ASP A 76 4.67 12.25 -8.29
C ASP A 76 5.27 12.63 -6.92
N ALA A 77 5.13 11.77 -5.91
CA ALA A 77 5.70 11.98 -4.58
C ALA A 77 7.23 11.91 -4.53
N GLU A 78 7.91 11.41 -5.57
CA GLU A 78 9.37 11.50 -5.69
C GLU A 78 9.82 12.96 -5.88
N SER A 79 8.96 13.82 -6.42
CA SER A 79 9.27 15.22 -6.74
C SER A 79 8.44 16.24 -5.95
N LEU A 80 7.38 15.81 -5.26
CA LEU A 80 6.44 16.67 -4.54
C LEU A 80 6.36 16.32 -3.04
N PRO A 81 7.07 17.07 -2.16
CA PRO A 81 7.11 16.80 -0.72
C PRO A 81 5.75 16.81 -0.02
N GLU A 82 4.83 17.67 -0.45
CA GLU A 82 3.49 17.77 0.13
C GLU A 82 2.67 16.50 -0.17
N LEU A 83 2.82 15.95 -1.38
CA LEU A 83 2.18 14.69 -1.76
C LEU A 83 2.80 13.52 -0.99
N ARG A 84 4.13 13.53 -0.81
CA ARG A 84 4.82 12.51 -0.02
C ARG A 84 4.27 12.42 1.40
N THR A 85 4.05 13.55 2.06
CA THR A 85 3.46 13.60 3.41
C THR A 85 2.04 13.00 3.46
N ILE A 86 1.24 13.24 2.42
CA ILE A 86 -0.12 12.68 2.30
C ILE A 86 -0.06 11.15 2.10
N ILE A 87 0.88 10.67 1.29
CA ILE A 87 1.08 9.23 1.08
C ILE A 87 1.55 8.55 2.36
N ASP A 88 2.55 9.12 3.03
CA ASP A 88 3.14 8.55 4.25
C ASP A 88 2.09 8.44 5.37
N SER A 89 1.26 9.48 5.56
CA SER A 89 0.15 9.47 6.52
C SER A 89 -1.05 8.61 6.10
N GLY A 90 -1.11 8.17 4.84
CA GLY A 90 -2.16 7.33 4.29
C GLY A 90 -1.69 5.90 4.03
N LEU A 91 -1.23 5.64 2.81
CA LEU A 91 -0.74 4.33 2.37
C LEU A 91 0.45 3.85 3.21
N GLY A 92 1.39 4.75 3.54
CA GLY A 92 2.57 4.40 4.35
C GLY A 92 2.19 3.85 5.73
N ALA A 93 1.41 4.62 6.49
CA ALA A 93 0.91 4.23 7.80
C ALA A 93 0.08 2.93 7.75
N TYR A 94 -0.72 2.75 6.71
CA TYR A 94 -1.46 1.50 6.48
C TYR A 94 -0.51 0.30 6.29
N LEU A 95 0.48 0.42 5.41
CA LEU A 95 1.44 -0.65 5.14
C LEU A 95 2.32 -0.95 6.36
N ASP A 96 2.63 0.03 7.19
CA ASP A 96 3.32 -0.21 8.46
C ASP A 96 2.47 -1.04 9.43
N GLY A 97 1.16 -0.81 9.46
CA GLY A 97 0.21 -1.66 10.19
C GLY A 97 0.18 -3.09 9.67
N VAL A 98 0.10 -3.25 8.35
CA VAL A 98 0.16 -4.57 7.67
C VAL A 98 1.46 -5.30 8.02
N ARG A 99 2.61 -4.63 7.90
CA ARG A 99 3.93 -5.19 8.24
C ARG A 99 3.99 -5.68 9.68
N LEU A 100 3.43 -4.91 10.61
CA LEU A 100 3.41 -5.27 12.01
C LEU A 100 2.59 -6.54 12.27
N ILE A 101 1.39 -6.62 11.68
CA ILE A 101 0.49 -7.77 11.85
C ILE A 101 1.11 -9.04 11.25
N LEU A 102 1.62 -8.95 10.02
CA LEU A 102 2.19 -10.10 9.33
C LEU A 102 3.51 -10.55 9.96
N GLY A 103 4.42 -9.61 10.26
CA GLY A 103 5.73 -9.92 10.85
C GLY A 103 5.65 -10.53 12.26
N ARG A 104 4.65 -10.16 13.07
CA ARG A 104 4.46 -10.74 14.42
C ARG A 104 4.05 -12.21 14.40
N SER A 105 3.51 -12.70 13.28
CA SER A 105 2.99 -14.07 13.18
C SER A 105 4.08 -15.14 13.32
N PHE A 106 5.32 -14.86 12.92
CA PHE A 106 6.39 -15.86 12.80
C PHE A 106 7.18 -16.15 14.10
N ARG A 107 6.84 -15.52 15.25
CA ARG A 107 7.46 -15.75 16.58
C ARG A 107 9.00 -15.90 16.60
N ALA A 108 9.71 -15.21 15.70
CA ALA A 108 11.17 -15.27 15.57
C ALA A 108 11.89 -14.27 16.49
N ARG A 109 13.20 -14.47 16.72
CA ARG A 109 14.06 -13.58 17.51
C ARG A 109 15.39 -13.28 16.82
N GLY A 110 16.05 -12.20 17.24
CA GLY A 110 17.35 -11.77 16.72
C GLY A 110 17.36 -11.60 15.19
N ARG A 111 18.47 -11.97 14.56
CA ARG A 111 18.67 -11.84 13.10
C ARG A 111 17.54 -12.47 12.26
N ARG A 112 16.94 -13.58 12.72
CA ARG A 112 15.81 -14.23 12.04
C ARG A 112 14.58 -13.32 12.00
N ARG A 113 14.27 -12.65 13.11
CA ARG A 113 13.18 -11.67 13.19
C ARG A 113 13.43 -10.52 12.23
N ASP A 114 14.66 -10.03 12.17
CA ASP A 114 15.01 -8.89 11.32
C ASP A 114 14.90 -9.25 9.83
N ARG A 115 15.37 -10.44 9.43
CA ARG A 115 15.19 -10.97 8.06
C ARG A 115 13.72 -11.09 7.67
N ILE A 116 12.89 -11.68 8.54
CA ILE A 116 11.44 -11.77 8.31
C ILE A 116 10.82 -10.37 8.19
N GLY A 117 11.19 -9.43 9.06
CA GLY A 117 10.68 -8.06 9.00
C GLY A 117 10.99 -7.36 7.68
N VAL A 118 12.22 -7.51 7.18
CA VAL A 118 12.64 -6.97 5.88
C VAL A 118 11.88 -7.65 4.73
N ALA A 119 11.78 -8.99 4.76
CA ALA A 119 11.05 -9.74 3.74
C ALA A 119 9.57 -9.36 3.70
N VAL A 120 8.90 -9.30 4.86
CA VAL A 120 7.52 -8.80 4.99
C VAL A 120 7.40 -7.38 4.44
N GLY A 121 8.35 -6.50 4.79
CA GLY A 121 8.39 -5.13 4.29
C GLY A 121 8.46 -5.03 2.77
N ALA A 122 9.21 -5.94 2.14
CA ALA A 122 9.34 -6.04 0.69
C ALA A 122 8.08 -6.58 0.02
N VAL A 123 7.51 -7.68 0.53
CA VAL A 123 6.36 -8.34 -0.14
C VAL A 123 5.06 -7.53 -0.05
N VAL A 124 4.92 -6.63 0.92
CA VAL A 124 3.76 -5.74 0.97
C VAL A 124 3.94 -4.48 0.12
N ASP A 125 5.15 -4.24 -0.40
CA ASP A 125 5.46 -3.06 -1.19
C ASP A 125 4.75 -3.10 -2.56
N PHE A 126 4.24 -1.94 -2.98
CA PHE A 126 3.53 -1.81 -4.25
C PHE A 126 4.43 -2.13 -5.46
N HIS A 127 5.68 -1.68 -5.46
CA HIS A 127 6.59 -1.92 -6.58
C HIS A 127 7.03 -3.38 -6.64
N PHE A 128 7.18 -4.04 -5.48
CA PHE A 128 7.40 -5.49 -5.43
C PHE A 128 6.24 -6.23 -6.09
N TRP A 129 5.00 -5.99 -5.66
CA TRP A 129 3.81 -6.58 -6.29
C TRP A 129 3.77 -6.29 -7.79
N ARG A 130 3.99 -5.03 -8.20
CA ARG A 130 3.90 -4.62 -9.60
C ARG A 130 4.87 -5.38 -10.49
N SER A 131 6.05 -5.72 -9.98
CA SER A 131 7.04 -6.55 -10.69
C SER A 131 6.59 -8.00 -10.93
N LEU A 132 5.67 -8.50 -10.09
CA LEU A 132 5.11 -9.85 -10.17
C LEU A 132 3.71 -9.89 -10.79
N SER A 133 3.07 -8.73 -11.01
CA SER A 133 1.66 -8.63 -11.39
C SER A 133 1.28 -9.41 -12.67
N ALA A 134 2.24 -9.62 -13.59
CA ALA A 134 2.04 -10.42 -14.80
C ALA A 134 1.75 -11.90 -14.53
N LEU A 135 2.10 -12.42 -13.34
CA LEU A 135 1.83 -13.79 -12.91
C LEU A 135 0.39 -13.96 -12.37
N GLY A 136 -0.30 -12.87 -12.10
CA GLY A 136 -1.58 -12.86 -11.39
C GLY A 136 -1.41 -12.95 -9.87
N ASP A 137 -2.41 -12.45 -9.13
CA ASP A 137 -2.29 -12.19 -7.70
C ASP A 137 -1.97 -13.43 -6.87
N LYS A 138 -2.57 -14.58 -7.20
CA LYS A 138 -2.40 -15.81 -6.43
C LYS A 138 -0.96 -16.32 -6.49
N GLU A 139 -0.38 -16.34 -7.69
CA GLU A 139 1.00 -16.79 -7.89
C GLU A 139 1.99 -15.77 -7.32
N ALA A 140 1.74 -14.47 -7.51
CA ALA A 140 2.53 -13.41 -6.88
C ALA A 140 2.52 -13.51 -5.35
N ALA A 141 1.35 -13.80 -4.75
CA ALA A 141 1.20 -13.95 -3.29
C ALA A 141 1.96 -15.16 -2.77
N GLU A 142 1.93 -16.28 -3.51
CA GLU A 142 2.71 -17.48 -3.16
C GLU A 142 4.21 -17.20 -3.19
N LEU A 143 4.73 -16.57 -4.25
CA LEU A 143 6.15 -16.21 -4.35
C LEU A 143 6.58 -15.25 -3.23
N GLY A 144 5.73 -14.29 -2.88
CA GLY A 144 5.96 -13.41 -1.72
C GLY A 144 5.99 -14.20 -0.42
N ALA A 145 5.06 -15.12 -0.21
CA ALA A 145 5.04 -15.96 0.98
C ALA A 145 6.30 -16.83 1.11
N CYS A 146 6.72 -17.48 0.02
CA CYS A 146 7.95 -18.27 -0.01
C CYS A 146 9.19 -17.44 0.34
N LEU A 147 9.28 -16.18 -0.12
CA LEU A 147 10.39 -15.29 0.24
C LEU A 147 10.46 -15.04 1.75
N VAL A 148 9.31 -14.83 2.41
CA VAL A 148 9.24 -14.61 3.86
C VAL A 148 9.56 -15.88 4.64
N GLU A 149 9.06 -17.03 4.18
CA GLU A 149 9.35 -18.33 4.78
C GLU A 149 10.85 -18.65 4.71
N MET A 150 11.49 -18.46 3.55
CA MET A 150 12.94 -18.56 3.34
C MET A 150 13.74 -17.58 4.21
N ALA A 151 13.22 -16.37 4.45
CA ALA A 151 13.85 -15.41 5.36
C ALA A 151 13.80 -15.88 6.82
N GLY A 152 12.86 -16.76 7.13
CA GLY A 152 12.69 -17.44 8.40
C GLY A 152 13.48 -18.75 8.54
N GLU A 153 14.22 -19.22 7.55
CA GLU A 153 15.16 -20.34 7.71
C GLU A 153 16.51 -19.83 8.24
#